data_AF-A0A165D0K7-F1
#
_entry.id   AF-A0A165D0K7-F1
#
_cell.length_a   1.000
_cell.length_b   1.000
_cell.length_c   1.000
_cell.angle_alpha   90.00
_cell.angle_beta   90.00
_cell.angle_gamma   90.00
#
_symmetry.space_group_name_H-M   'P 1'
#
loop_
_entity.id
_entity.type
_entity.pdbx_description
1 polymer ?
#
loop_
_entity_poly.entity_id
_entity_poly.type
_entity_poly.pdbx_seq_one_letter_code
_entity_poly.pdbx_strand_id
1 'polypeptide(L)' 'MSLDDDPFVYRITKSGMIIIGRGGRTVMELGGKQAAALIPKLGAGDAADQQLLARVTGNYRRGSERQSARRT' A
#
# COMPACT_ATOMS: atom_id res chain seq x y z
N MET A 1 -0.27 23.86 16.04
CA MET A 1 0.70 22.91 15.48
C MET A 1 0.04 22.14 14.36
N SER A 2 0.79 21.91 13.29
CA SER A 2 0.42 21.51 11.94
C SER A 2 -0.50 20.29 11.83
N LEU A 3 -1.39 20.33 10.83
CA LEU A 3 -2.25 19.22 10.42
C LEU A 3 -1.42 17.99 10.00
N ASP A 4 -2.03 16.80 10.10
CA ASP A 4 -1.72 15.63 9.27
C ASP A 4 -0.68 14.61 9.81
N ASP A 5 -0.61 14.37 11.13
CA ASP A 5 0.10 13.20 11.71
C ASP A 5 -0.74 11.92 11.59
N ASP A 6 -1.27 11.65 10.40
CA ASP A 6 -1.94 10.39 10.12
C ASP A 6 -0.98 9.51 9.33
N PRO A 7 -0.11 8.72 10.01
CA PRO A 7 0.85 7.87 9.33
C PRO A 7 0.12 6.82 8.50
N PHE A 8 0.72 6.46 7.37
CA PHE A 8 0.23 5.35 6.58
C PHE A 8 0.44 4.06 7.38
N VAL A 9 -0.63 3.32 7.58
CA VAL A 9 -0.61 1.96 8.12
C VAL A 9 -0.73 0.98 6.98
N TYR A 10 -0.07 -0.17 7.08
CA TYR A 10 -0.21 -1.24 6.09
C TYR A 10 -0.43 -2.58 6.79
N ARG A 11 -1.18 -3.47 6.16
CA ARG A 11 -1.45 -4.81 6.65
C ARG A 11 -1.39 -5.83 5.51
N ILE A 12 -0.66 -6.91 5.74
CA ILE A 12 -0.56 -8.02 4.79
C ILE A 12 -1.63 -9.08 5.14
N THR A 13 -2.48 -9.44 4.20
CA THR A 13 -3.48 -10.50 4.34
C THR A 13 -2.89 -11.88 4.07
N LYS A 14 -3.55 -12.94 4.55
CA LYS A 14 -3.14 -14.34 4.26
C LYS A 14 -3.09 -14.69 2.77
N SER A 15 -3.83 -13.97 1.93
CA SER A 15 -3.78 -14.13 0.47
C SER A 15 -2.60 -13.42 -0.19
N GLY A 16 -1.74 -12.74 0.58
CA GLY A 16 -0.62 -11.95 0.06
C GLY A 16 -1.06 -10.61 -0.54
N MET A 17 -2.10 -9.99 0.02
CA MET A 17 -2.56 -8.66 -0.35
C MET A 17 -2.10 -7.64 0.69
N ILE A 18 -1.73 -6.42 0.29
CA ILE A 18 -1.37 -5.33 1.18
C ILE A 18 -2.52 -4.34 1.22
N ILE A 19 -3.08 -4.12 2.39
CA ILE A 19 -4.11 -3.12 2.65
C ILE A 19 -3.42 -1.93 3.30
N ILE A 20 -3.51 -0.76 2.67
CA ILE A 20 -2.94 0.49 3.15
C ILE A 20 -4.08 1.34 3.71
N GLY A 21 -3.91 1.83 4.92
CA GLY A 21 -4.84 2.72 5.60
C GLY A 21 -4.19 4.01 6.06
N ARG A 22 -5.03 5.01 6.30
CA ARG A 22 -4.67 6.32 6.85
C ARG A 22 -5.90 6.87 7.59
N GLY A 23 -5.76 7.45 8.77
CA GLY A 23 -6.91 8.00 9.52
C GLY A 23 -7.94 6.96 9.93
N GLY A 24 -7.50 5.72 10.17
CA GLY A 24 -8.42 4.59 10.46
C GLY A 24 -9.27 4.14 9.27
N ARG A 25 -8.96 4.60 8.05
CA ARG A 25 -9.66 4.21 6.81
C ARG A 25 -8.71 3.54 5.84
N THR A 26 -9.17 2.48 5.18
CA THR A 26 -8.44 1.89 4.04
C THR A 26 -8.46 2.87 2.88
N VAL A 27 -7.27 3.26 2.43
CA VAL A 27 -7.11 4.15 1.27
C VAL A 27 -6.75 3.38 0.01
N MET A 28 -6.11 2.21 0.14
CA MET A 28 -5.69 1.41 -1.02
C MET A 28 -5.49 -0.07 -0.68
N GLU A 29 -5.73 -0.94 -1.64
CA GLU A 29 -5.48 -2.39 -1.53
C GLU A 29 -4.65 -2.86 -2.73
N LEU A 30 -3.51 -3.50 -2.47
CA LEU A 30 -2.58 -4.01 -3.47
C LEU A 30 -2.56 -5.54 -3.42
N GLY A 31 -2.85 -6.21 -4.52
CA GLY A 31 -2.80 -7.67 -4.61
C GLY A 31 -1.77 -8.21 -5.59
N GLY A 32 -1.51 -9.52 -5.48
CA GLY A 32 -0.73 -10.28 -6.46
C GLY A 32 0.72 -9.83 -6.57
N LYS A 33 1.19 -9.63 -7.81
CA LYS A 33 2.59 -9.27 -8.10
C LYS A 33 3.02 -7.94 -7.47
N GLN A 34 2.09 -6.99 -7.34
CA GLN A 34 2.41 -5.67 -6.78
C GLN A 34 2.64 -5.75 -5.27
N ALA A 35 1.80 -6.51 -4.57
CA ALA A 35 2.01 -6.81 -3.16
C ALA A 35 3.35 -7.53 -2.96
N ALA A 36 3.61 -8.59 -3.72
CA ALA A 36 4.87 -9.33 -3.64
C ALA A 36 6.11 -8.47 -3.92
N ALA A 37 6.01 -7.44 -4.76
CA ALA A 37 7.11 -6.50 -5.04
C ALA A 37 7.26 -5.39 -3.98
N LEU A 38 6.21 -5.09 -3.22
CA LEU A 38 6.20 -4.07 -2.18
C LEU A 38 6.56 -4.66 -0.80
N ILE A 39 6.13 -5.89 -0.48
CA ILE A 39 6.48 -6.61 0.75
C ILE A 39 7.98 -6.56 1.07
N PRO A 40 8.91 -6.89 0.16
CA PRO A 40 10.34 -6.86 0.47
C PRO A 40 10.92 -5.44 0.55
N LYS A 41 10.19 -4.41 0.14
CA LYS A 41 10.58 -3.01 0.25
C LYS A 41 10.07 -2.35 1.53
N LEU A 42 9.05 -2.95 2.15
CA LEU A 42 8.52 -2.56 3.44
C LEU A 42 9.41 -3.12 4.56
N GLY A 43 9.63 -2.34 5.61
CA GLY A 43 10.54 -2.69 6.71
C GLY A 43 11.99 -2.24 6.47
N ALA A 44 12.22 -1.40 5.45
CA ALA A 44 13.51 -0.74 5.27
C ALA A 44 13.75 0.37 6.32
N GLY A 45 12.67 0.85 6.95
CA GLY A 45 12.68 1.85 8.01
C GLY A 45 11.45 2.74 7.94
N ASP A 46 10.97 3.23 9.07
CA ASP A 46 9.69 3.95 9.17
C ASP A 46 9.57 5.09 8.15
N ALA A 47 10.59 5.94 8.02
CA ALA A 47 10.56 7.05 7.06
C ALA A 47 10.53 6.59 5.59
N ALA A 48 11.26 5.52 5.26
CA ALA A 48 11.30 4.95 3.92
C ALA A 48 9.97 4.27 3.57
N ASP A 49 9.39 3.55 4.53
CA ASP A 49 8.09 2.90 4.41
C ASP A 49 6.98 3.94 4.22
N GLN A 50 6.98 5.01 5.00
CA GLN A 50 6.02 6.12 4.84
C GLN A 50 6.13 6.77 3.46
N GLN A 51 7.34 7.06 2.97
CA GLN A 51 7.53 7.62 1.63
C GLN A 51 7.11 6.65 0.53
N LEU A 52 7.40 5.36 0.68
CA LEU A 52 6.99 4.33 -0.26
C LEU A 52 5.46 4.23 -0.33
N LEU A 53 4.79 4.19 0.82
CA LEU A 53 3.34 4.16 0.97
C LEU A 53 2.69 5.43 0.39
N ALA A 54 3.25 6.61 0.67
CA ALA A 54 2.79 7.88 0.09
C ALA A 54 2.93 7.90 -1.43
N ARG A 55 4.04 7.36 -1.97
CA ARG A 55 4.27 7.27 -3.41
C ARG A 55 3.29 6.32 -4.08
N VAL A 56 3.01 5.16 -3.48
CA VAL A 56 2.07 4.21 -4.07
C VAL A 56 0.63 4.71 -3.94
N THR A 57 0.23 5.27 -2.81
CA THR A 57 -1.13 5.82 -2.62
C THR A 57 -1.38 7.09 -3.44
N GLY A 58 -0.37 7.94 -3.62
CA GLY A 58 -0.47 9.17 -4.42
C GLY A 58 -0.37 8.96 -5.94
N ASN A 59 0.37 7.95 -6.40
CA ASN A 59 0.61 7.72 -7.83
C ASN A 59 -0.28 6.62 -8.45
N TYR A 60 -1.12 5.94 -7.65
CA TYR A 60 -1.93 4.81 -8.13
C TYR A 60 -3.00 5.21 -9.16
N ARG A 61 -3.33 6.50 -9.31
CA ARG A 61 -4.38 6.98 -10.22
C ARG A 61 -4.12 6.70 -11.72
N ARG A 62 -2.94 6.18 -12.10
CA ARG A 62 -2.62 5.82 -13.50
C ARG A 62 -2.27 4.35 -13.76
N GLY A 63 -2.19 3.49 -12.75
CA GLY A 63 -1.57 2.16 -12.90
C GLY A 63 -2.52 0.95 -12.91
N SER A 64 -3.81 1.14 -12.64
CA SER A 64 -4.71 0.03 -12.28
C SER A 64 -5.42 -0.63 -13.46
N GLU A 65 -4.87 -0.50 -14.65
CA GLU A 65 -5.29 -1.31 -15.79
C GLU A 65 -4.31 -2.48 -15.90
N ARG A 66 -4.76 -3.68 -15.52
CA ARG A 66 -4.14 -5.02 -15.68
C ARG A 66 -3.61 -5.67 -14.39
N GLN A 67 -4.51 -6.21 -13.57
CA GLN A 67 -4.45 -7.63 -13.14
C GLN A 67 -5.57 -7.98 -12.15
N SER A 68 -6.82 -7.94 -12.62
CA SER A 68 -7.79 -8.94 -12.16
C SER A 68 -7.56 -10.22 -12.97
N ALA A 69 -6.43 -10.89 -12.73
CA ALA A 69 -6.27 -12.27 -13.18
C ALA A 69 -6.99 -13.17 -12.16
N ARG A 70 -8.32 -13.24 -12.35
CA ARG A 70 -9.14 -14.44 -12.29
C ARG A 70 -8.59 -15.59 -11.43
N ARG A 71 -9.20 -15.81 -10.26
CA ARG A 71 -9.24 -17.13 -9.62
C ARG A 71 -10.70 -17.55 -9.46
N THR A 72 -11.14 -18.31 -10.46
CA THR A 72 -12.20 -19.31 -10.37
C THR A 72 -11.74 -20.49 -9.51
#